data_AF-A0A661G3F2-F1
#
_entry.id   AF-A0A661G3F2-F1
#
_cell.length_a   1.000
_cell.length_b   1.000
_cell.length_c   1.000
_cell.angle_alpha   90.00
_cell.angle_beta   90.00
_cell.angle_gamma   90.00
#
_symmetry.space_group_name_H-M   'P 1'
#
loop_
_entity.id
_entity.type
_entity.pdbx_description
1 polymer ?
#
loop_
_entity_poly.entity_id
_entity_poly.type
_entity_poly.pdbx_seq_one_letter_code
_entity_poly.pdbx_strand_id
1 'polypeptide(L)' 'MKLQVGGLRGLHRLLEREAVEGPVTDVVGLFVGVIERYGSLDGVPMTAIVQEVSHFIPRRPHGDR' A
#
# COMPACT_ATOMS: atom_id res chain seq x y z
N MET A 1 -14.91 5.62 3.48
CA MET A 1 -13.70 6.09 2.76
C MET A 1 -13.81 5.70 1.27
N LYS A 2 -13.59 6.60 0.31
CA LYS A 2 -13.55 6.26 -1.13
C LYS A 2 -12.10 6.02 -1.53
N LEU A 3 -11.68 4.76 -1.69
CA LEU A 3 -10.36 4.44 -2.24
C LEU A 3 -10.37 4.62 -3.75
N GLN A 4 -9.52 5.52 -4.27
CA GLN A 4 -9.27 5.65 -5.71
C GLN A 4 -8.41 4.46 -6.20
N VAL A 5 -8.42 4.17 -7.51
CA VAL A 5 -7.69 3.04 -8.13
C VAL A 5 -6.21 2.97 -7.71
N GLY A 6 -5.57 4.13 -7.51
CA GLY A 6 -4.21 4.20 -6.97
C GLY A 6 -4.07 3.60 -5.57
N GLY A 7 -5.01 3.89 -4.66
CA GLY A 7 -4.97 3.38 -3.30
C GLY A 7 -5.05 1.85 -3.23
N LEU A 8 -5.75 1.21 -4.17
CA LEU A 8 -5.87 -0.25 -4.24
C LEU A 8 -4.54 -0.91 -4.59
N ARG A 9 -3.75 -0.29 -5.48
CA ARG A 9 -2.38 -0.74 -5.79
C ARG A 9 -1.43 -0.54 -4.61
N GLY A 10 -1.58 0.58 -3.89
CA GLY A 10 -0.81 0.83 -2.67
C GLY A 10 -1.07 -0.21 -1.58
N LEU A 11 -2.33 -0.60 -1.39
CA LEU A 11 -2.68 -1.68 -0.47
C LEU A 11 -2.09 -3.03 -0.89
N HIS A 12 -2.12 -3.35 -2.19
CA HIS A 12 -1.54 -4.58 -2.72
C HIS A 12 -0.02 -4.66 -2.45
N ARG A 13 0.71 -3.56 -2.67
CA ARG A 13 2.14 -3.44 -2.33
C ARG A 13 2.43 -3.48 -0.84
N LEU A 14 1.55 -2.93 -0.01
CA LEU A 14 1.69 -2.97 1.45
C LEU A 14 1.51 -4.39 2.02
N LEU A 15 0.73 -5.22 1.34
CA LEU A 15 0.54 -6.62 1.72
C LEU A 15 1.65 -7.52 1.15
N GLU A 16 2.00 -7.33 -0.11
CA GLU A 16 2.97 -8.15 -0.85
C GLU A 16 4.24 -7.37 -1.22
N ARG A 17 5.39 -7.85 -0.73
CA ARG A 17 6.71 -7.24 -0.95
C ARG A 17 7.15 -7.25 -2.42
N GLU A 18 6.60 -8.16 -3.22
CA GLU A 18 6.84 -8.32 -4.65
C GLU A 18 5.52 -8.16 -5.41
N ALA A 19 4.85 -7.03 -5.26
CA ALA A 19 3.60 -6.83 -5.98
C ALA A 19 3.81 -6.89 -7.50
N VAL A 20 3.13 -7.85 -8.12
CA VAL A 20 3.14 -8.10 -9.55
C VAL A 20 2.57 -6.89 -10.31
N GLU A 21 3.22 -6.50 -11.41
CA GLU A 21 2.66 -5.52 -12.34
C GLU A 21 1.39 -6.10 -12.98
N GLY A 22 0.24 -5.50 -12.70
CA GLY A 22 -1.03 -5.96 -13.25
C GLY A 22 -2.27 -5.30 -12.60
N PRO A 23 -3.47 -5.58 -13.12
CA PRO A 23 -4.71 -5.21 -12.47
C PRO A 23 -4.88 -6.03 -11.17
N VAL A 24 -5.37 -5.39 -10.11
CA VAL A 24 -5.81 -6.12 -8.91
C VAL A 24 -7.10 -6.87 -9.26
N THR A 25 -7.01 -8.19 -9.31
CA THR A 25 -8.12 -9.07 -9.71
C THR A 25 -8.98 -9.51 -8.54
N ASP A 26 -8.39 -9.64 -7.34
CA ASP A 26 -9.10 -9.95 -6.10
C ASP A 26 -9.09 -8.76 -5.14
N VAL A 27 -10.09 -7.90 -5.31
CA VAL A 27 -10.28 -6.73 -4.46
C VAL A 27 -10.71 -7.14 -3.05
N VAL A 28 -11.53 -8.19 -2.91
CA VAL A 28 -12.09 -8.59 -1.61
C VAL A 28 -11.02 -9.23 -0.74
N GLY A 29 -10.23 -10.16 -1.27
CA GLY A 29 -9.11 -10.79 -0.56
C GLY A 29 -8.09 -9.75 -0.11
N LEU A 30 -7.81 -8.75 -0.94
CA LEU A 30 -6.96 -7.62 -0.57
C LEU A 30 -7.50 -6.88 0.66
N PHE A 31 -8.79 -6.53 0.66
CA PHE A 31 -9.42 -5.83 1.79
C PHE A 31 -9.37 -6.65 3.08
N VAL A 32 -9.65 -7.95 2.99
CA VAL A 32 -9.57 -8.87 4.14
C VAL A 32 -8.15 -8.89 4.69
N GLY A 33 -7.13 -9.09 3.86
CA GLY A 33 -5.74 -9.12 4.32
C GLY A 33 -5.27 -7.79 4.95
N VAL A 34 -5.77 -6.66 4.45
CA VAL A 34 -5.49 -5.34 5.03
C VAL A 34 -6.13 -5.21 6.41
N ILE A 35 -7.39 -5.62 6.55
CA ILE A 35 -8.10 -5.58 7.83
C ILE A 35 -7.45 -6.54 8.83
N GLU A 36 -7.03 -7.73 8.41
CA GLU A 36 -6.31 -8.67 9.29
C GLU A 36 -4.97 -8.09 9.78
N ARG A 37 -4.22 -7.38 8.91
CA ARG A 37 -2.93 -6.79 9.29
C ARG A 37 -3.07 -5.52 10.14
N TYR A 38 -4.08 -4.69 9.90
CA TYR A 38 -4.20 -3.35 10.50
C TYR A 38 -5.44 -3.16 11.40
N GLY A 39 -6.25 -4.20 11.60
CA GLY A 39 -7.48 -4.20 12.41
C GLY A 39 -8.69 -3.54 11.75
N SER A 40 -8.48 -2.47 10.98
CA SER A 40 -9.50 -1.81 10.18
C SER A 40 -8.88 -1.05 9.02
N LEU A 41 -9.71 -0.63 8.05
CA LEU A 41 -9.26 0.22 6.95
C LEU A 41 -8.83 1.62 7.41
N ASP A 42 -9.43 2.14 8.47
CA ASP A 42 -9.04 3.43 9.05
C ASP A 42 -7.71 3.34 9.82
N GLY A 43 -7.28 2.12 10.17
CA GLY A 43 -5.96 1.84 10.76
C GLY A 43 -4.82 1.82 9.74
N VAL A 44 -5.12 1.89 8.43
CA VAL A 44 -4.08 1.87 7.40
C VAL A 44 -3.38 3.24 7.33
N PRO A 45 -2.04 3.30 7.40
CA PRO A 45 -1.33 4.56 7.30
C PRO A 45 -1.51 5.18 5.91
N MET A 46 -2.31 6.24 5.81
CA MET A 46 -2.55 6.94 4.53
C MET A 46 -1.23 7.42 3.90
N THR A 47 -0.25 7.80 4.72
CA THR A 47 1.10 8.17 4.26
C THR A 47 1.81 7.03 3.55
N ALA A 48 1.65 5.78 4.00
CA ALA A 48 2.24 4.61 3.37
C ALA A 48 1.57 4.32 2.01
N ILE A 49 0.24 4.45 1.93
CA ILE A 49 -0.47 4.35 0.65
C ILE A 49 0.02 5.42 -0.34
N VAL A 50 0.14 6.68 0.10
CA VAL A 50 0.59 7.78 -0.75
C VAL A 50 2.03 7.59 -1.22
N GLN A 51 2.93 7.10 -0.36
CA GLN A 51 4.31 6.76 -0.76
C GLN A 51 4.33 5.72 -1.88
N GLU A 52 3.50 4.67 -1.75
CA GLU A 52 3.41 3.63 -2.78
C GLU A 52 2.80 4.14 -4.10
N VAL A 53 1.76 4.97 -4.02
CA VAL A 53 1.10 5.55 -5.21
C VAL A 53 2.00 6.55 -5.93
N SER A 54 2.78 7.34 -5.18
CA SER A 54 3.64 8.39 -5.74
C SER A 54 4.98 7.87 -6.27
N HIS A 55 5.22 6.54 -6.22
CA HIS A 55 6.54 5.95 -6.51
C HIS A 55 7.63 6.65 -5.68
N PHE A 56 7.34 6.92 -4.41
CA PHE A 56 8.24 7.67 -3.54
C PHE A 56 9.56 6.93 -3.38
N ILE A 57 10.66 7.57 -3.79
CA ILE A 57 12.02 7.08 -3.53
C ILE A 57 12.50 7.76 -2.25
N PRO A 58 12.69 7.01 -1.14
CA PRO A 58 13.22 7.60 0.08
C PRO A 58 14.61 8.18 -0.20
N ARG A 59 14.84 9.42 0.23
CA ARG A 59 16.16 10.05 0.15
C ARG A 59 17.11 9.27 1.05
N ARG A 60 18.34 9.00 0.58
CA ARG A 60 19.39 8.42 1.43
C ARG A 60 19.55 9.28 2.69
N PRO A 61 19.60 8.66 3.89
CA PRO A 61 19.94 9.38 5.11
C PRO A 61 21.30 10.08 4.91
N HIS A 62 21.37 11.37 5.20
CA HIS A 62 22.62 12.10 5.18
C HIS A 62 23.42 11.69 6.43
N GLY A 63 24.15 10.57 6.37
CA GLY A 63 24.84 10.05 7.56
C GLY A 63 25.63 8.74 7.41
N ASP A 64 25.33 7.86 6.45
CA ASP A 64 26.13 6.64 6.26
C ASP A 64 27.40 6.96 5.48
N ARG A 65 28.51 7.14 6.21
CA ARG A 65 29.90 7.11 5.72
C ARG A 65 30.54 5.77 6.06
#